data_AF-A0A355TZ31-F1
#
_entry.id   AF-A0A355TZ31-F1
#
_cell.length_a   1.000
_cell.length_b   1.000
_cell.length_c   1.000
_cell.angle_alpha   90.00
_cell.angle_beta   90.00
_cell.angle_gamma   90.00
#
_symmetry.space_group_name_H-M   'P 1'
#
loop_
_entity.id
_entity.type
_entity.pdbx_description
1 polymer ?
#
loop_
_entity_poly.entity_id
_entity_poly.type
_entity_poly.pdbx_seq_one_letter_code
_entity_poly.pdbx_strand_id
1 'polypeptide(L)'
;MKRTTTIVTLSAIFLASSVLAIGNAVAFKYQGQIDLFLSKDSFNYDQDKVNEALTLGTDLAEEICQNGNVLLKNENVLPLEPVDNGFRANIFGWGGSDAGFMYQGGGSSEGGYADAKVSLYSAFRNYGFELNETLVRKYSSLSYRREGAPDQNQHSIYYRNYEPDASFY
;
A
#
# COMPACT_ATOMS: atom_id res chain seq x y z
N MET A 1 -5.30 60.07 -31.90
CA MET A 1 -4.15 59.59 -31.09
C MET A 1 -4.57 59.02 -29.73
N LYS A 2 -5.28 59.77 -28.86
CA LYS A 2 -5.68 59.29 -27.52
C LYS A 2 -6.46 57.95 -27.50
N ARG A 3 -7.46 57.78 -28.39
CA ARG A 3 -8.27 56.54 -28.47
C ARG A 3 -7.47 55.30 -28.90
N THR A 4 -6.57 55.44 -29.86
CA THR A 4 -5.75 54.33 -30.36
C THR A 4 -4.77 53.86 -29.28
N THR A 5 -4.14 54.79 -28.55
CA THR A 5 -3.27 54.46 -27.42
C THR A 5 -4.04 53.73 -26.32
N THR A 6 -5.24 54.19 -25.96
CA THR A 6 -6.09 53.51 -24.96
C THR A 6 -6.47 52.09 -25.37
N ILE A 7 -6.82 51.86 -26.63
CA ILE A 7 -7.16 50.52 -27.15
C ILE A 7 -5.94 49.60 -27.10
N VAL A 8 -4.76 50.08 -27.52
CA VAL A 8 -3.52 49.29 -27.47
C VAL A 8 -3.15 48.92 -26.03
N THR A 9 -3.27 49.85 -25.09
CA THR A 9 -3.01 49.59 -23.66
C THR A 9 -4.00 48.59 -23.07
N LEU A 10 -5.30 48.71 -23.37
CA LEU A 10 -6.31 47.75 -22.90
C LEU A 10 -6.07 46.34 -23.46
N SER A 11 -5.75 46.22 -24.74
CA SER A 11 -5.40 44.94 -25.36
C SER A 11 -4.15 44.31 -24.73
N ALA A 12 -3.14 45.11 -24.42
CA ALA A 12 -1.94 44.63 -23.73
C ALA A 12 -2.23 44.15 -22.30
N ILE A 13 -3.09 44.88 -21.56
CA ILE A 13 -3.52 44.46 -20.22
C ILE A 13 -4.31 43.15 -20.29
N PHE A 14 -5.22 43.02 -21.26
CA PHE A 14 -6.02 41.80 -21.42
C PHE A 14 -5.14 40.59 -21.75
N LEU A 15 -4.16 40.77 -22.65
CA LEU A 15 -3.17 39.73 -22.97
C LEU A 15 -2.36 39.32 -21.72
N ALA A 16 -1.84 40.29 -20.97
CA ALA A 16 -1.07 40.03 -19.75
C ALA A 16 -1.90 39.28 -18.70
N SER A 17 -3.15 39.68 -18.49
CA SER A 17 -4.07 39.01 -17.56
C SER A 17 -4.37 37.56 -17.97
N SER A 18 -4.51 37.31 -19.28
CA SER A 18 -4.77 35.97 -19.81
C SER A 18 -3.57 35.05 -19.61
N VAL A 19 -2.35 35.55 -19.82
CA VAL A 19 -1.10 34.81 -19.59
C VAL A 19 -0.93 34.45 -18.11
N LEU A 20 -1.21 35.40 -17.20
CA LEU A 20 -1.14 35.16 -15.76
C LEU A 20 -2.17 34.12 -15.32
N ALA A 21 -3.40 34.17 -15.85
CA ALA A 21 -4.44 33.18 -15.52
C ALA A 21 -4.03 31.76 -15.96
N ILE A 22 -3.46 31.61 -17.15
CA ILE A 22 -2.95 30.32 -17.65
C ILE A 22 -1.77 29.84 -16.79
N GLY A 23 -0.81 30.74 -16.51
CA GLY A 23 0.33 30.43 -15.64
C GLY A 23 -0.09 29.94 -14.26
N ASN A 24 -1.10 30.60 -13.67
CA ASN A 24 -1.63 30.21 -12.36
C ASN A 24 -2.34 28.85 -12.42
N ALA A 25 -3.11 28.57 -13.47
CA ALA A 25 -3.76 27.26 -13.65
C ALA A 25 -2.73 26.12 -13.82
N VAL A 26 -1.66 26.36 -14.55
CA VAL A 26 -0.54 25.42 -14.70
C VAL A 26 0.19 25.24 -13.37
N ALA A 27 0.47 26.32 -12.63
CA ALA A 27 1.11 26.26 -11.33
C ALA A 27 0.26 25.47 -10.32
N PHE A 28 -1.06 25.68 -10.28
CA PHE A 28 -1.98 24.89 -9.44
C PHE A 28 -1.97 23.40 -9.81
N LYS A 29 -1.97 23.08 -11.11
CA LYS A 29 -1.94 21.69 -11.58
C LYS A 29 -0.67 20.96 -11.16
N TYR A 30 0.45 21.67 -11.13
CA TYR A 30 1.77 21.11 -10.81
C TYR A 30 2.29 21.55 -9.45
N GLN A 31 1.42 22.03 -8.56
CA GLN A 31 1.80 22.66 -7.30
C GLN A 31 2.72 21.75 -6.47
N GLY A 32 2.37 20.48 -6.30
CA GLY A 32 3.19 19.55 -5.51
C GLY A 32 4.59 19.32 -6.07
N GLN A 33 4.77 19.37 -7.40
CA GLN A 33 6.08 19.22 -8.04
C GLN A 33 6.89 20.51 -7.98
N ILE A 34 6.22 21.66 -8.12
CA ILE A 34 6.84 22.98 -8.00
C ILE A 34 7.29 23.21 -6.56
N ASP A 35 6.42 22.94 -5.60
CA ASP A 35 6.73 22.98 -4.17
C ASP A 35 7.90 22.04 -3.89
N LEU A 36 7.84 20.77 -4.29
CA LEU A 36 8.95 19.83 -4.10
C LEU A 36 10.27 20.29 -4.75
N PHE A 37 10.22 20.94 -5.92
CA PHE A 37 11.40 21.45 -6.60
C PHE A 37 11.99 22.70 -5.93
N LEU A 38 11.14 23.65 -5.50
CA LEU A 38 11.55 24.91 -4.87
C LEU A 38 11.86 24.74 -3.37
N SER A 39 11.17 23.81 -2.71
CA SER A 39 11.42 23.37 -1.34
C SER A 39 12.41 22.21 -1.30
N LYS A 40 13.12 21.92 -2.41
CA LYS A 40 14.20 20.93 -2.44
C LYS A 40 15.34 21.46 -1.58
N ASP A 41 15.17 21.26 -0.28
CA ASP A 41 16.18 21.58 0.70
C ASP A 41 17.36 20.65 0.42
N SER A 42 18.58 21.20 0.41
CA SER A 42 19.80 20.45 0.18
C SER A 42 20.21 19.72 1.46
N PHE A 43 19.29 18.95 2.05
CA PHE A 43 19.65 18.05 3.13
C PHE A 43 20.50 16.93 2.53
N ASN A 44 21.79 16.98 2.81
CA ASN A 44 22.67 15.83 2.67
C ASN A 44 22.28 14.86 3.79
N TYR A 45 21.23 14.06 3.54
CA TYR A 45 20.86 13.00 4.46
C TYR A 45 22.00 11.99 4.49
N ASP A 46 22.53 11.80 5.69
CA ASP A 46 23.42 10.68 5.99
C ASP A 46 22.64 9.40 5.71
N GLN A 47 22.95 8.75 4.57
CA GLN A 47 22.24 7.57 4.10
C GLN A 47 22.29 6.44 5.12
N ASP A 48 23.37 6.34 5.88
CA ASP A 48 23.52 5.34 6.93
C ASP A 48 22.51 5.60 8.05
N LYS A 49 22.31 6.85 8.46
CA LYS A 49 21.28 7.21 9.46
C LYS A 49 19.86 7.02 8.96
N VAL A 50 19.61 7.26 7.67
CA VAL A 50 18.29 6.99 7.07
C VAL A 50 18.00 5.49 7.10
N ASN A 51 18.97 4.67 6.67
CA ASN A 51 18.83 3.22 6.68
C ASN A 51 18.69 2.66 8.11
N GLU A 52 19.45 3.21 9.06
CA GLU A 52 19.34 2.87 10.48
C GLU A 52 17.93 3.20 11.01
N ALA A 53 17.41 4.39 10.73
CA ALA A 53 16.07 4.79 11.14
C ALA A 53 14.97 3.91 10.50
N LEU A 54 15.11 3.53 9.22
CA LEU A 54 14.18 2.63 8.54
C LEU A 54 14.21 1.21 9.13
N THR A 55 15.40 0.71 9.47
CA THR A 55 15.58 -0.59 10.13
C THR A 55 14.92 -0.58 11.51
N LEU A 56 15.23 0.42 12.34
CA LEU A 56 14.62 0.59 13.67
C LEU A 56 13.09 0.71 13.58
N GLY A 57 12.58 1.43 12.57
CA GLY A 57 11.15 1.54 12.32
C GLY A 57 10.50 0.21 11.94
N THR A 58 11.19 -0.62 11.16
CA THR A 58 10.72 -1.96 10.77
C THR A 58 10.70 -2.90 11.97
N ASP A 59 11.78 -2.96 12.74
CA ASP A 59 11.87 -3.79 13.95
C ASP A 59 10.79 -3.43 14.97
N LEU A 60 10.55 -2.13 15.18
CA LEU A 60 9.48 -1.65 16.06
C LEU A 60 8.09 -2.05 15.54
N ALA A 61 7.85 -1.95 14.23
CA ALA A 61 6.58 -2.36 13.64
C ALA A 61 6.32 -3.86 13.80
N GLU A 62 7.36 -4.69 13.66
CA GLU A 62 7.29 -6.12 13.94
C GLU A 62 6.97 -6.41 15.41
N GLU A 63 7.65 -5.74 16.35
CA GLU A 63 7.37 -5.86 17.79
C GLU A 63 5.93 -5.48 18.12
N ILE A 64 5.42 -4.38 17.56
CA ILE A 64 4.03 -3.95 17.73
C ILE A 64 3.08 -5.01 17.19
N CYS A 65 3.35 -5.58 16.02
CA CYS A 65 2.49 -6.62 15.44
C CYS A 65 2.50 -7.90 16.29
N GLN A 66 3.66 -8.31 16.80
CA GLN A 66 3.78 -9.48 17.68
C GLN A 66 2.96 -9.31 18.97
N ASN A 67 2.98 -8.11 19.56
CA ASN A 67 2.27 -7.82 20.81
C ASN A 67 0.81 -7.36 20.61
N GLY A 68 0.43 -6.97 19.40
CA GLY A 68 -0.90 -6.43 19.08
C GLY A 68 -1.96 -7.50 18.81
N ASN A 69 -1.57 -8.76 18.61
CA ASN A 69 -2.50 -9.86 18.35
C ASN A 69 -3.24 -10.27 19.62
N VAL A 70 -4.56 -10.46 19.51
CA VAL A 70 -5.42 -10.86 20.64
C VAL A 70 -5.95 -12.28 20.42
N LEU A 71 -5.54 -13.21 21.27
CA LEU A 71 -6.07 -14.59 21.28
C LEU A 71 -7.42 -14.63 21.99
N LEU A 72 -8.51 -14.64 21.21
CA LEU A 72 -9.87 -14.61 21.75
C LEU A 72 -10.34 -15.97 22.32
N LYS A 73 -9.88 -17.08 21.73
CA LYS A 73 -10.24 -18.45 22.15
C LYS A 73 -9.11 -19.42 21.84
N ASN A 74 -8.80 -20.34 22.76
CA ASN A 74 -7.84 -21.42 22.55
C ASN A 74 -8.22 -22.65 23.38
N GLU A 75 -8.56 -23.75 22.70
CA GLU A 75 -8.84 -25.05 23.33
C GLU A 75 -7.60 -25.94 23.27
N ASN A 76 -6.44 -25.42 23.70
CA ASN A 76 -5.12 -26.06 23.61
C ASN A 76 -4.69 -26.45 22.18
N VAL A 77 -5.02 -25.62 21.18
CA VAL A 77 -4.65 -25.84 19.77
C VAL A 77 -3.47 -24.98 19.33
N LEU A 78 -3.18 -23.89 20.05
CA LEU A 78 -2.02 -23.03 19.86
C LEU A 78 -1.11 -23.04 21.10
N PRO A 79 0.22 -22.96 20.94
CA PRO A 79 0.96 -22.85 19.66
C PRO A 79 0.87 -24.13 18.84
N LEU A 80 1.09 -24.02 17.52
CA LEU A 80 1.09 -25.19 16.64
C LEU A 80 2.26 -26.12 17.00
N GLU A 81 1.98 -27.41 17.10
CA GLU A 81 2.99 -28.43 17.35
C GLU A 81 3.42 -29.10 16.03
N PRO A 82 4.69 -29.54 15.92
CA PRO A 82 5.14 -30.29 14.75
C PRO A 82 4.47 -31.67 14.70
N VAL A 83 4.22 -32.15 13.49
CA VAL A 83 3.71 -33.49 13.19
C VAL A 83 4.80 -34.25 12.44
N ASP A 84 5.15 -35.46 12.88
CA ASP A 84 6.20 -36.29 12.27
C ASP A 84 7.56 -35.57 12.11
N ASN A 85 7.96 -34.78 13.12
CA ASN A 85 9.18 -33.95 13.14
C ASN A 85 9.19 -32.78 12.13
N GLY A 86 8.04 -32.37 11.60
CA GLY A 86 7.93 -31.21 10.70
C GLY A 86 6.72 -30.33 11.01
N PHE A 87 6.78 -29.07 10.61
CA PHE A 87 5.64 -28.17 10.69
C PHE A 87 4.84 -28.24 9.39
N ARG A 88 3.55 -28.56 9.47
CA ARG A 88 2.69 -28.74 8.29
C ARG A 88 1.38 -28.01 8.51
N ALA A 89 0.91 -27.28 7.49
CA ALA A 89 -0.33 -26.52 7.60
C ALA A 89 -1.19 -26.61 6.33
N ASN A 90 -2.51 -26.72 6.55
CA ASN A 90 -3.51 -26.42 5.53
C ASN A 90 -4.05 -25.02 5.84
N ILE A 91 -3.87 -24.08 4.91
CA ILE A 91 -4.40 -22.73 5.05
C ILE A 91 -5.62 -22.61 4.15
N PHE A 92 -6.77 -22.32 4.77
CA PHE A 92 -8.05 -22.10 4.11
C PHE A 92 -8.35 -20.59 4.06
N GLY A 93 -9.25 -20.21 3.15
CA GLY A 93 -9.58 -18.83 2.82
C GLY A 93 -8.69 -18.23 1.73
N TRP A 94 -9.28 -17.62 0.71
CA TRP A 94 -8.51 -16.88 -0.30
C TRP A 94 -7.74 -15.72 0.33
N GLY A 95 -8.27 -15.12 1.40
CA GLY A 95 -7.60 -14.07 2.18
C GLY A 95 -6.27 -14.49 2.81
N GLY A 96 -5.98 -15.78 2.93
CA GLY A 96 -4.66 -16.27 3.36
C GLY A 96 -3.63 -16.37 2.24
N SER A 97 -4.06 -16.29 0.98
CA SER A 97 -3.18 -16.45 -0.18
C SER A 97 -2.33 -15.22 -0.49
N ASP A 98 -1.25 -15.42 -1.24
CA ASP A 98 -0.36 -14.33 -1.71
C ASP A 98 -1.11 -13.23 -2.48
N ALA A 99 -2.18 -13.61 -3.18
CA ALA A 99 -3.02 -12.70 -3.96
C ALA A 99 -4.16 -12.05 -3.15
N GLY A 100 -4.46 -12.58 -1.96
CA GLY A 100 -5.65 -12.21 -1.19
C GLY A 100 -5.37 -11.58 0.17
N PHE A 101 -4.15 -11.69 0.69
CA PHE A 101 -3.78 -11.18 2.01
C PHE A 101 -3.93 -9.67 2.15
N MET A 102 -4.61 -9.22 3.21
CA MET A 102 -4.83 -7.81 3.51
C MET A 102 -3.73 -7.31 4.44
N TYR A 103 -2.90 -6.40 3.95
CA TYR A 103 -1.79 -5.83 4.72
C TYR A 103 -2.20 -4.62 5.58
N GLN A 104 -3.21 -3.88 5.12
CA GLN A 104 -3.68 -2.64 5.75
C GLN A 104 -5.04 -2.23 5.16
N GLY A 105 -5.70 -1.29 5.85
CA GLY A 105 -6.80 -0.52 5.27
C GLY A 105 -6.31 0.56 4.30
N GLY A 106 -7.25 1.27 3.69
CA GLY A 106 -6.96 2.45 2.87
C GLY A 106 -7.29 3.77 3.53
N GLY A 107 -7.06 4.85 2.79
CA GLY A 107 -7.17 6.23 3.26
C GLY A 107 -5.83 6.95 3.36
N SER A 108 -5.75 8.00 4.16
CA SER A 108 -4.55 8.85 4.26
C SER A 108 -3.37 8.20 5.00
N SER A 109 -3.60 7.07 5.67
CA SER A 109 -2.60 6.37 6.48
C SER A 109 -2.01 5.16 5.75
N GLU A 110 -2.06 5.18 4.43
CA GLU A 110 -1.58 4.09 3.60
C GLU A 110 -0.04 4.01 3.60
N GLY A 111 0.50 2.86 4.01
CA GLY A 111 1.94 2.60 4.07
C GLY A 111 2.58 2.28 2.71
N GLY A 112 3.91 2.22 2.67
CA GLY A 112 4.67 1.89 1.45
C GLY A 112 4.42 0.47 0.95
N TYR A 113 4.23 0.31 -0.37
CA TYR A 113 3.50 -0.85 -0.92
C TYR A 113 4.31 -1.96 -1.59
N ALA A 114 5.61 -1.87 -1.78
CA ALA A 114 6.29 -2.80 -2.70
C ALA A 114 7.18 -3.85 -2.00
N ASP A 115 8.09 -3.43 -1.13
CA ASP A 115 9.28 -4.29 -0.91
C ASP A 115 9.23 -5.17 0.36
N ALA A 116 8.36 -4.89 1.33
CA ALA A 116 8.35 -5.58 2.63
C ALA A 116 7.06 -6.38 2.94
N LYS A 117 6.21 -6.61 1.92
CA LYS A 117 4.94 -7.32 2.12
C LYS A 117 5.16 -8.83 2.31
N VAL A 118 4.80 -9.34 3.48
CA VAL A 118 4.82 -10.79 3.79
C VAL A 118 3.39 -11.31 3.94
N SER A 119 2.93 -12.09 2.95
CA SER A 119 1.64 -12.79 3.01
C SER A 119 1.64 -13.89 4.07
N LEU A 120 0.47 -14.43 4.44
CA LEU A 120 0.38 -15.56 5.36
C LEU A 120 1.10 -16.82 4.84
N TYR A 121 0.98 -17.12 3.53
CA TYR A 121 1.72 -18.23 2.92
C TYR A 121 3.24 -18.02 3.00
N SER A 122 3.70 -16.82 2.66
CA SER A 122 5.14 -16.47 2.75
C SER A 122 5.63 -16.53 4.19
N ALA A 123 4.86 -16.02 5.15
CA ALA A 123 5.21 -16.08 6.57
C ALA A 123 5.39 -17.53 7.04
N PHE A 124 4.43 -18.41 6.78
CA PHE A 124 4.53 -19.82 7.17
C PHE A 124 5.75 -20.50 6.54
N ARG A 125 6.02 -20.27 5.26
CA ARG A 125 7.21 -20.80 4.57
C ARG A 125 8.52 -20.26 5.16
N ASN A 126 8.58 -18.97 5.48
CA ASN A 126 9.75 -18.35 6.13
C ASN A 126 10.03 -18.98 7.51
N TYR A 127 8.99 -19.44 8.21
CA TYR A 127 9.09 -20.17 9.48
C TYR A 127 9.25 -21.70 9.31
N GLY A 128 9.48 -22.20 8.10
CA GLY A 128 9.76 -23.61 7.84
C GLY A 128 8.53 -24.53 7.80
N PHE A 129 7.32 -24.00 7.68
CA PHE A 129 6.12 -24.81 7.47
C PHE A 129 6.04 -25.33 6.03
N GLU A 130 5.71 -26.60 5.89
CA GLU A 130 5.24 -27.18 4.63
C GLU A 130 3.74 -26.91 4.46
N LEU A 131 3.39 -26.23 3.38
CA LEU A 131 2.00 -25.96 3.02
C LEU A 131 1.45 -27.05 2.10
N ASN A 132 0.15 -27.31 2.19
CA ASN A 132 -0.54 -28.15 1.20
C ASN A 132 -0.59 -27.45 -0.16
N GLU A 133 0.38 -27.78 -1.02
CA GLU A 133 0.54 -27.13 -2.32
C GLU A 133 -0.63 -27.38 -3.29
N THR A 134 -1.43 -28.42 -3.09
CA THR A 134 -2.68 -28.59 -3.86
C THR A 134 -3.70 -27.51 -3.50
N LEU A 135 -3.88 -27.24 -2.20
CA LEU A 135 -4.78 -26.20 -1.73
C LEU A 135 -4.28 -24.80 -2.10
N VAL A 136 -2.98 -24.55 -1.93
CA VAL A 136 -2.32 -23.30 -2.37
C VAL A 136 -2.60 -23.04 -3.84
N ARG A 137 -2.37 -24.02 -4.72
CA ARG A 137 -2.62 -23.88 -6.16
C ARG A 137 -4.09 -23.61 -6.48
N LYS A 138 -5.03 -24.26 -5.79
CA LYS A 138 -6.46 -24.02 -5.97
C LYS A 138 -6.83 -22.57 -5.64
N TYR A 139 -6.32 -22.00 -4.55
CA TYR A 139 -6.59 -20.59 -4.21
C TYR A 139 -5.90 -19.62 -5.15
N SER A 140 -4.65 -19.87 -5.52
CA SER A 140 -3.88 -19.00 -6.42
C SER A 140 -4.44 -18.98 -7.85
N SER A 141 -5.17 -20.02 -8.27
CA SER A 141 -5.82 -20.09 -9.58
C SER A 141 -7.16 -19.35 -9.65
N LEU A 142 -7.73 -18.95 -8.51
CA LEU A 142 -8.91 -18.08 -8.50
C LEU A 142 -8.57 -16.76 -9.22
N SER A 143 -9.54 -16.17 -9.92
CA SER A 143 -9.35 -14.92 -10.66
C SER A 143 -9.29 -13.68 -9.78
N TYR A 144 -9.53 -13.82 -8.48
CA TYR A 144 -9.52 -12.73 -7.51
C TYR A 144 -8.10 -12.23 -7.27
N ARG A 145 -7.91 -10.92 -7.29
CA ARG A 145 -6.63 -10.28 -6.98
C ARG A 145 -6.89 -9.06 -6.11
N ARG A 146 -6.15 -8.94 -5.01
CA ARG A 146 -6.05 -7.71 -4.23
C ARG A 146 -4.94 -6.85 -4.86
N GLU A 147 -5.23 -6.24 -6.01
CA GLU A 147 -4.26 -5.39 -6.73
C GLU A 147 -4.29 -3.96 -6.20
N GLY A 148 -3.11 -3.32 -6.17
CA GLY A 148 -2.95 -1.89 -5.91
C GLY A 148 -2.79 -1.49 -4.44
N ALA A 149 -2.62 -0.18 -4.25
CA ALA A 149 -2.80 0.46 -2.96
C ALA A 149 -4.28 0.34 -2.56
N PRO A 150 -4.61 0.06 -1.28
CA PRO A 150 -5.91 0.29 -0.70
C PRO A 150 -6.63 1.49 -1.30
N ASP A 151 -7.88 1.25 -1.65
CA ASP A 151 -8.71 2.27 -2.26
C ASP A 151 -9.35 3.13 -1.15
N GLN A 152 -9.50 4.43 -1.37
CA GLN A 152 -10.25 5.29 -0.47
C GLN A 152 -11.76 4.99 -0.50
N ASN A 153 -12.24 4.28 -1.53
CA ASN A 153 -13.60 3.78 -1.59
C ASN A 153 -13.77 2.54 -0.71
N GLN A 154 -14.50 2.69 0.41
CA GLN A 154 -14.84 1.59 1.32
C GLN A 154 -15.65 0.46 0.67
N HIS A 155 -16.29 0.71 -0.48
CA HIS A 155 -17.01 -0.30 -1.27
C HIS A 155 -16.17 -0.94 -2.38
N SER A 156 -14.87 -0.65 -2.40
CA SER A 156 -13.93 -1.21 -3.38
C SER A 156 -13.92 -2.73 -3.34
N ILE A 157 -13.58 -3.34 -4.49
CA ILE A 157 -13.30 -4.77 -4.60
C ILE A 157 -12.13 -5.18 -3.69
N TYR A 158 -11.24 -4.24 -3.35
CA TYR A 158 -10.12 -4.47 -2.44
C TYR A 158 -10.60 -5.05 -1.09
N TYR A 159 -11.67 -4.50 -0.50
CA TYR A 159 -12.12 -4.89 0.85
C TYR A 159 -13.06 -6.11 0.87
N ARG A 160 -13.36 -6.71 -0.27
CA ARG A 160 -14.26 -7.87 -0.32
C ARG A 160 -13.54 -9.14 0.06
N ASN A 161 -14.21 -9.97 0.86
CA ASN A 161 -13.82 -11.35 1.05
C ASN A 161 -14.40 -12.17 -0.09
N TYR A 162 -13.52 -12.72 -0.91
CA TYR A 162 -13.89 -13.66 -1.95
C TYR A 162 -13.64 -15.06 -1.42
N GLU A 163 -14.68 -15.89 -1.36
CA GLU A 163 -14.51 -17.31 -1.03
C GLU A 163 -15.20 -18.16 -2.09
N PRO A 164 -14.56 -19.25 -2.54
CA PRO A 164 -15.21 -20.20 -3.42
C PRO A 164 -16.27 -21.01 -2.64
N ASP A 165 -17.19 -21.65 -3.35
CA ASP A 165 -18.22 -22.46 -2.73
C ASP A 165 -17.68 -23.79 -2.17
N ALA A 166 -18.52 -24.54 -1.45
CA ALA A 166 -18.12 -25.77 -0.77
C ALA A 166 -17.56 -26.86 -1.70
N SER A 167 -17.93 -26.87 -2.99
CA SER A 167 -17.40 -27.83 -3.98
C SER A 167 -15.90 -27.61 -4.29
N PHE A 168 -15.34 -26.50 -3.82
CA PHE A 168 -13.95 -26.15 -4.01
C PHE A 168 -12.97 -26.97 -3.16
N TYR A 169 -13.41 -27.62 -2.08
CA TYR A 169 -12.51 -28.37 -1.19
C TYR A 169 -12.43 -29.82 -1.61
#